data_AF-A0A150WUW5-F1
#
_entry.id   AF-A0A150WUW5-F1
#
_cell.length_a   1.000
_cell.length_b   1.000
_cell.length_c   1.000
_cell.angle_alpha   90.00
_cell.angle_beta   90.00
_cell.angle_gamma   90.00
#
_symmetry.space_group_name_H-M   'P 1'
#
loop_
_entity.id
_entity.type
_entity.pdbx_description
1 polymer ?
#
loop_
_entity_poly.entity_id
_entity_poly.type
_entity_poly.pdbx_seq_one_letter_code
_entity_poly.pdbx_strand_id
1 'polypeptide(L)'
;MTSNWHRIGTLSELKSKPLQQVEVGKTKIALIYRDNKFSAISGTCNHVGGPLGEGRLEGDYVVCPWHYYKFHYQTGEGEPGFECDKVASYSVKEVDDELWVDLKPASPQHKQPHAPHPLARKPERVDGPLRVMGISTTVMDSKNPRVSTSELLLDAALKYAQSKGYETHLHTLRDLHFRHCEGFYSKAARACTWPCSITQMDPNDQLEKVYEDIVHWADVILLATPIRWGSASSLYYKMAERLNCIQNQITTHNNQLICNKVAGFIITGGQDNVQAVAGQMMGFFSELGFHLPPFPFIAHSLGWSMENMERNVRYVQKSQALVESAEELLDRAAGLASSLIASHDAHHLHHRAGRKGEKILVD
;
A
#
# COMPACT_ATOMS: atom_id res chain seq x y z
N MET A 1 7.91 -42.02 -28.71
CA MET A 1 7.87 -41.21 -27.47
C MET A 1 8.58 -39.90 -27.77
N THR A 2 7.83 -38.83 -27.94
CA THR A 2 8.41 -37.50 -28.21
C THR A 2 9.22 -37.06 -26.99
N SER A 3 10.49 -36.74 -27.20
CA SER A 3 11.39 -36.23 -26.16
C SER A 3 10.84 -34.91 -25.60
N ASN A 4 10.61 -34.82 -24.29
CA ASN A 4 10.24 -33.58 -23.58
C ASN A 4 11.44 -32.66 -23.33
N TRP A 5 12.59 -32.95 -23.93
CA TRP A 5 13.77 -32.11 -23.88
C TRP A 5 13.67 -30.99 -24.90
N HIS A 6 13.81 -29.76 -24.42
CA HIS A 6 13.80 -28.56 -25.24
C HIS A 6 15.12 -27.84 -25.11
N ARG A 7 15.63 -27.35 -26.25
CA ARG A 7 16.84 -26.54 -26.31
C ARG A 7 16.58 -25.17 -25.69
N ILE A 8 17.45 -24.74 -24.79
CA ILE A 8 17.43 -23.42 -24.14
C ILE A 8 18.35 -22.45 -24.91
N GLY A 9 19.59 -22.84 -25.19
CA GLY A 9 20.61 -21.95 -25.77
C GLY A 9 22.02 -22.53 -25.64
N THR A 10 23.03 -21.77 -26.04
CA THR A 10 24.44 -22.20 -25.95
C THR A 10 24.99 -22.03 -24.54
N LEU A 11 25.95 -22.86 -24.14
CA LEU A 11 26.53 -22.78 -22.79
C LEU A 11 27.25 -21.45 -22.56
N SER A 12 27.97 -20.94 -23.56
CA SER A 12 28.71 -19.68 -23.46
C SER A 12 27.78 -18.48 -23.16
N GLU A 13 26.63 -18.41 -23.81
CA GLU A 13 25.61 -17.39 -23.57
C GLU A 13 25.01 -17.54 -22.17
N LEU A 14 24.58 -18.74 -21.81
CA LEU A 14 23.82 -18.98 -20.59
C LEU A 14 24.68 -18.89 -19.32
N LYS A 15 25.99 -19.17 -19.41
CA LYS A 15 26.94 -19.03 -18.29
C LYS A 15 27.23 -17.57 -17.92
N SER A 16 26.92 -16.62 -18.81
CA SER A 16 27.21 -15.19 -18.58
C SER A 16 26.37 -14.56 -17.46
N LYS A 17 25.23 -15.18 -17.11
CA LYS A 17 24.32 -14.69 -16.07
C LYS A 17 24.12 -15.75 -14.99
N PRO A 18 24.32 -15.41 -13.70
CA PRO A 18 24.12 -16.36 -12.61
C PRO A 18 22.64 -16.76 -12.43
N LEU A 19 21.71 -15.88 -12.81
CA LEU A 19 20.26 -16.10 -12.81
C LEU A 19 19.66 -15.39 -14.01
N GLN A 20 18.76 -16.06 -14.73
CA GLN A 20 18.03 -15.47 -15.85
C GLN A 20 16.67 -16.13 -16.08
N GLN A 21 15.74 -15.35 -16.60
CA GLN A 21 14.44 -15.82 -17.07
C GLN A 21 14.59 -16.38 -18.49
N VAL A 22 14.16 -17.62 -18.70
CA VAL A 22 14.05 -18.23 -20.02
C VAL A 22 12.61 -18.68 -20.26
N GLU A 23 12.16 -18.62 -21.50
CA GLU A 23 10.83 -19.07 -21.91
C GLU A 23 10.97 -20.22 -22.91
N VAL A 24 10.29 -21.33 -22.61
CA VAL A 24 10.21 -22.50 -23.50
C VAL A 24 8.74 -22.76 -23.77
N GLY A 25 8.27 -22.35 -24.96
CA GLY A 25 6.85 -22.34 -25.27
C GLY A 25 6.10 -21.38 -24.36
N LYS A 26 5.21 -21.90 -23.49
CA LYS A 26 4.47 -21.11 -22.49
C LYS A 26 5.06 -21.21 -21.07
N THR A 27 6.09 -22.04 -20.89
CA THR A 27 6.67 -22.29 -19.58
C THR A 27 7.81 -21.33 -19.32
N LYS A 28 7.66 -20.53 -18.27
CA LYS A 28 8.70 -19.65 -17.73
C LYS A 28 9.61 -20.48 -16.83
N ILE A 29 10.93 -20.37 -17.02
CA ILE A 29 11.97 -21.07 -16.26
C ILE A 29 12.93 -20.05 -15.68
N ALA A 30 13.20 -20.13 -14.38
CA ALA A 30 14.33 -19.46 -13.78
C ALA A 30 15.53 -20.40 -13.95
N LEU A 31 16.46 -20.02 -14.83
CA LEU A 31 17.70 -20.74 -15.07
C LEU A 31 18.80 -20.15 -14.18
N ILE A 32 19.49 -21.02 -13.45
CA ILE A 32 20.54 -20.65 -12.52
C ILE A 32 21.84 -21.30 -12.99
N TYR A 33 22.92 -20.51 -13.03
CA TYR A 33 24.27 -21.01 -13.25
C TYR A 33 25.14 -20.67 -12.03
N ARG A 34 25.53 -21.68 -11.27
CA ARG A 34 26.29 -21.53 -10.04
C ARG A 34 27.23 -22.71 -9.85
N ASP A 35 28.43 -22.46 -9.34
CA ASP A 35 29.43 -23.50 -9.02
C ASP A 35 29.70 -24.45 -10.22
N ASN A 36 29.76 -23.86 -11.42
CA ASN A 36 29.89 -24.54 -12.72
C ASN A 36 28.80 -25.56 -13.03
N LYS A 37 27.60 -25.39 -12.48
CA LYS A 37 26.44 -26.25 -12.72
C LYS A 37 25.20 -25.42 -13.04
N PHE A 38 24.39 -25.95 -13.96
CA PHE A 38 23.06 -25.42 -14.22
C PHE A 38 22.03 -26.08 -13.31
N SER A 39 21.05 -25.29 -12.87
CA SER A 39 19.79 -25.79 -12.34
C SER A 39 18.63 -24.96 -12.89
N ALA A 40 17.44 -25.54 -12.86
CA ALA A 40 16.24 -24.91 -13.38
C ALA A 40 15.08 -25.12 -12.42
N ILE A 41 14.40 -24.03 -12.07
CA ILE A 41 13.14 -24.04 -11.33
C ILE A 41 12.09 -23.25 -12.12
N SER A 42 10.83 -23.32 -11.70
CA SER A 42 9.77 -22.47 -12.26
C SER A 42 10.21 -21.01 -12.30
N GLY A 43 9.99 -20.35 -13.42
CA GLY A 43 10.15 -18.90 -13.53
C GLY A 43 9.00 -18.14 -12.87
N THR A 44 7.93 -18.82 -12.47
CA THR A 44 6.76 -18.21 -11.85
C THR A 44 6.73 -18.52 -10.36
N CYS A 45 6.77 -17.48 -9.53
CA CYS A 45 6.71 -17.56 -8.08
C CYS A 45 5.35 -18.08 -7.58
N ASN A 46 5.35 -19.01 -6.60
CA ASN A 46 4.13 -19.57 -6.02
C ASN A 46 3.24 -18.54 -5.32
N HIS A 47 3.80 -17.43 -4.83
CA HIS A 47 3.07 -16.41 -4.10
C HIS A 47 1.98 -15.73 -4.97
N VAL A 48 2.37 -14.80 -5.84
CA VAL A 48 1.46 -14.06 -6.74
C VAL A 48 1.92 -14.07 -8.21
N GLY A 49 2.85 -14.97 -8.57
CA GLY A 49 3.26 -15.18 -9.96
C GLY A 49 4.42 -14.32 -10.46
N GLY A 50 5.22 -13.73 -9.57
CA GLY A 50 6.38 -12.92 -9.96
C GLY A 50 7.47 -13.70 -10.73
N PRO A 51 8.25 -13.04 -11.61
CA PRO A 51 9.27 -13.67 -12.43
C PRO A 51 10.54 -13.98 -11.61
N LEU A 52 10.71 -15.24 -11.21
CA LEU A 52 11.86 -15.67 -10.41
C LEU A 52 13.19 -15.50 -11.15
N GLY A 53 13.20 -15.63 -12.48
CA GLY A 53 14.41 -15.43 -13.30
C GLY A 53 14.87 -13.98 -13.40
N GLU A 54 14.03 -13.01 -13.01
CA GLU A 54 14.39 -11.58 -12.89
C GLU A 54 14.70 -11.18 -11.43
N GLY A 55 14.75 -12.17 -10.53
CA GLY A 55 15.08 -11.99 -9.13
C GLY A 55 16.57 -11.82 -8.87
N ARG A 56 16.99 -12.18 -7.66
CA ARG A 56 18.40 -12.26 -7.29
C ARG A 56 18.69 -13.59 -6.60
N LEU A 57 19.97 -13.98 -6.57
CA LEU A 57 20.43 -15.09 -5.73
C LEU A 57 20.87 -14.54 -4.36
N GLU A 58 20.48 -15.21 -3.29
CA GLU A 58 20.87 -14.91 -1.91
C GLU A 58 21.11 -16.22 -1.17
N GLY A 59 22.37 -16.55 -0.86
CA GLY A 59 22.71 -17.90 -0.42
C GLY A 59 22.24 -18.91 -1.46
N ASP A 60 21.59 -19.98 -1.04
CA ASP A 60 21.08 -21.03 -1.93
C ASP A 60 19.65 -20.77 -2.43
N TYR A 61 19.19 -19.52 -2.39
CA TYR A 61 17.82 -19.17 -2.73
C TYR A 61 17.74 -18.16 -3.87
N VAL A 62 16.75 -18.38 -4.75
CA VAL A 62 16.25 -17.40 -5.71
C VAL A 62 15.20 -16.55 -4.99
N VAL A 63 15.47 -15.24 -4.88
CA VAL A 63 14.59 -14.27 -4.23
C VAL A 63 13.73 -13.57 -5.28
N CYS A 64 12.41 -13.73 -5.17
CA CYS A 64 11.44 -13.13 -6.06
C CYS A 64 11.55 -11.58 -6.06
N PRO A 65 11.58 -10.92 -7.23
CA PRO A 65 11.74 -9.47 -7.32
C PRO A 65 10.49 -8.69 -6.89
N TRP A 66 9.35 -9.36 -6.71
CA TRP A 66 8.11 -8.71 -6.29
C TRP A 66 7.97 -8.67 -4.78
N HIS A 67 8.00 -9.80 -4.08
CA HIS A 67 7.71 -9.86 -2.63
C HIS A 67 8.73 -10.65 -1.84
N TYR A 68 9.93 -10.83 -2.40
CA TYR A 68 11.06 -11.44 -1.72
C TYR A 68 10.89 -12.89 -1.24
N TYR A 69 9.82 -13.57 -1.66
CA TYR A 69 9.67 -15.01 -1.46
C TYR A 69 10.88 -15.74 -2.04
N LYS A 70 11.38 -16.71 -1.28
CA LYS A 70 12.62 -17.41 -1.57
C LYS A 70 12.35 -18.86 -1.90
N PHE A 71 13.00 -19.36 -2.96
CA PHE A 71 12.95 -20.76 -3.33
C PHE A 71 14.36 -21.28 -3.58
N HIS A 72 14.68 -22.46 -3.07
CA HIS A 72 15.97 -23.08 -3.21
C HIS A 72 16.29 -23.31 -4.69
N TYR A 73 17.48 -22.90 -5.15
CA TYR A 73 17.80 -22.81 -6.58
C TYR A 73 17.82 -24.17 -7.32
N GLN A 74 17.91 -25.29 -6.59
CA GLN A 74 17.90 -26.64 -7.18
C GLN A 74 16.60 -27.38 -6.94
N THR A 75 16.10 -27.34 -5.71
CA THR A 75 14.94 -28.15 -5.30
C THR A 75 13.64 -27.41 -5.52
N GLY A 76 13.66 -26.08 -5.55
CA GLY A 76 12.46 -25.23 -5.62
C GLY A 76 11.71 -25.11 -4.30
N GLU A 77 12.19 -25.69 -3.21
CA GLU A 77 11.57 -25.60 -1.88
C GLU A 77 11.69 -24.21 -1.28
N GLY A 78 10.70 -23.80 -0.49
CA GLY A 78 10.76 -22.54 0.24
C GLY A 78 11.92 -22.49 1.23
N GLU A 79 12.19 -21.30 1.75
CA GLU A 79 13.19 -21.10 2.82
C GLU A 79 12.79 -21.81 4.12
N PRO A 80 13.71 -21.94 5.11
CA PRO A 80 13.43 -22.69 6.32
C PRO A 80 12.14 -22.23 7.03
N GLY A 81 11.26 -23.17 7.35
CA GLY A 81 9.91 -22.92 7.87
C GLY A 81 8.82 -22.82 6.81
N PHE A 82 9.18 -22.75 5.52
CA PHE A 82 8.28 -22.69 4.37
C PHE A 82 8.62 -23.75 3.31
N GLU A 83 9.32 -24.82 3.68
CA GLU A 83 9.80 -25.88 2.77
C GLU A 83 8.64 -26.54 1.99
N CYS A 84 7.45 -26.53 2.58
CA CYS A 84 6.23 -27.01 1.95
C CYS A 84 5.79 -26.12 0.76
N ASP A 85 6.05 -24.81 0.74
CA ASP A 85 5.75 -23.98 -0.44
C ASP A 85 6.86 -24.13 -1.48
N LYS A 86 6.58 -24.90 -2.54
CA LYS A 86 7.58 -25.42 -3.48
C LYS A 86 7.23 -25.08 -4.91
N VAL A 87 8.13 -24.43 -5.63
CA VAL A 87 8.03 -24.30 -7.09
C VAL A 87 8.56 -25.57 -7.78
N ALA A 88 8.05 -25.87 -8.98
CA ALA A 88 8.55 -27.00 -9.74
C ALA A 88 10.05 -26.85 -10.07
N SER A 89 10.80 -27.95 -10.02
CA SER A 89 12.17 -28.03 -10.54
C SER A 89 12.23 -28.84 -11.83
N TYR A 90 13.19 -28.54 -12.69
CA TYR A 90 13.34 -29.16 -14.00
C TYR A 90 14.74 -29.76 -14.17
N SER A 91 14.82 -30.89 -14.86
CA SER A 91 16.10 -31.51 -15.19
C SER A 91 16.74 -30.77 -16.36
N VAL A 92 18.04 -30.50 -16.27
CA VAL A 92 18.83 -29.91 -17.36
C VAL A 92 19.96 -30.85 -17.76
N LYS A 93 20.38 -30.77 -19.03
CA LYS A 93 21.54 -31.50 -19.54
C LYS A 93 22.32 -30.67 -20.55
N GLU A 94 23.63 -30.85 -20.58
CA GLU A 94 24.54 -30.23 -21.55
C GLU A 94 24.85 -31.26 -22.66
N VAL A 95 24.59 -30.90 -23.91
CA VAL A 95 24.86 -31.75 -25.09
C VAL A 95 25.38 -30.85 -26.21
N ASP A 96 26.55 -31.18 -26.77
CA ASP A 96 27.14 -30.49 -27.94
C ASP A 96 27.21 -28.95 -27.82
N ASP A 97 27.69 -28.44 -26.68
CA ASP A 97 27.76 -26.99 -26.34
C ASP A 97 26.39 -26.28 -26.19
N GLU A 98 25.32 -27.06 -26.04
CA GLU A 98 23.96 -26.56 -25.82
C GLU A 98 23.36 -27.05 -24.50
N LEU A 99 22.55 -26.19 -23.88
CA LEU A 99 21.76 -26.56 -22.71
C LEU A 99 20.34 -26.97 -23.13
N TRP A 100 19.88 -28.08 -22.57
CA TRP A 100 18.53 -28.61 -22.76
C TRP A 100 17.82 -28.76 -21.43
N VAL A 101 16.50 -28.57 -21.41
CA VAL A 101 15.64 -28.77 -20.23
C VAL A 101 14.50 -29.74 -20.52
N ASP A 102 14.21 -30.62 -19.57
CA ASP A 102 13.01 -31.46 -19.59
C ASP A 102 11.84 -30.69 -18.98
N LEU A 103 10.81 -30.39 -19.78
CA LEU A 103 9.61 -29.68 -19.30
C LEU A 103 8.70 -30.55 -18.41
N LYS A 104 8.97 -31.85 -18.30
CA LYS A 104 8.39 -32.68 -17.23
C LYS A 104 9.07 -32.30 -15.90
N PRO A 105 8.34 -31.78 -14.91
CA PRO A 105 8.93 -31.42 -13.63
C PRO A 105 9.64 -32.61 -12.98
N ALA A 106 10.89 -32.40 -12.57
CA ALA A 106 11.64 -33.35 -11.76
C ALA A 106 11.09 -33.40 -10.33
N SER A 107 10.60 -32.27 -9.83
CA SER A 107 9.77 -32.20 -8.64
C SER A 107 8.51 -31.36 -8.91
N PRO A 108 7.33 -31.78 -8.40
CA PRO A 108 6.09 -31.07 -8.65
C PRO A 108 6.02 -29.77 -7.85
N GLN A 109 5.26 -28.81 -8.38
CA GLN A 109 4.85 -27.61 -7.64
C GLN A 109 3.90 -28.00 -6.50
N HIS A 110 4.08 -27.42 -5.33
CA HIS A 110 3.13 -27.47 -4.23
C HIS A 110 2.99 -26.07 -3.65
N LYS A 111 1.78 -25.51 -3.71
CA LYS A 111 1.51 -24.19 -3.12
C LYS A 111 0.92 -24.37 -1.74
N GLN A 112 1.66 -23.97 -0.71
CA GLN A 112 1.16 -24.03 0.66
C GLN A 112 -0.02 -23.05 0.83
N PRO A 113 -1.16 -23.49 1.39
CA PRO A 113 -2.24 -22.58 1.75
C PRO A 113 -1.79 -21.69 2.92
N HIS A 114 -1.95 -20.39 2.79
CA HIS A 114 -1.79 -19.43 3.88
C HIS A 114 -3.16 -18.91 4.32
N ALA A 115 -3.36 -18.76 5.63
CA ALA A 115 -4.54 -18.09 6.13
C ALA A 115 -4.57 -16.65 5.58
N PRO A 116 -5.72 -16.16 5.11
CA PRO A 116 -5.83 -14.77 4.66
C PRO A 116 -5.46 -13.82 5.80
N HIS A 117 -4.74 -12.74 5.44
CA HIS A 117 -4.42 -11.67 6.38
C HIS A 117 -5.71 -11.06 6.97
N PRO A 118 -5.78 -10.70 8.27
CA PRO A 118 -7.01 -10.17 8.89
C PRO A 118 -7.66 -8.97 8.17
N LEU A 119 -6.84 -8.07 7.63
CA LEU A 119 -7.28 -6.94 6.79
C LEU A 119 -7.97 -7.33 5.47
N ALA A 120 -7.81 -8.56 4.99
CA ALA A 120 -8.37 -9.03 3.71
C ALA A 120 -9.87 -9.33 3.78
N ARG A 121 -10.47 -9.31 4.97
CA ARG A 121 -11.90 -9.51 5.17
C ARG A 121 -12.71 -8.44 4.43
N LYS A 122 -13.98 -8.74 4.14
CA LYS A 122 -14.88 -7.77 3.52
C LYS A 122 -15.13 -6.61 4.50
N PRO A 123 -15.05 -5.34 4.06
CA PRO A 123 -15.41 -4.20 4.91
C PRO A 123 -16.90 -4.22 5.21
N GLU A 124 -17.26 -4.27 6.49
CA GLU A 124 -18.63 -4.24 6.97
C GLU A 124 -18.71 -3.32 8.18
N ARG A 125 -19.57 -2.29 8.09
CA ARG A 125 -19.76 -1.36 9.20
C ARG A 125 -20.63 -2.02 10.25
N VAL A 126 -20.08 -2.26 11.44
CA VAL A 126 -20.85 -2.67 12.62
C VAL A 126 -21.67 -1.49 13.14
N ASP A 127 -22.95 -1.70 13.40
CA ASP A 127 -23.86 -0.72 13.99
C ASP A 127 -23.31 -0.14 15.30
N GLY A 128 -23.65 1.12 15.57
CA GLY A 128 -23.14 1.86 16.72
C GLY A 128 -22.90 3.34 16.42
N PRO A 129 -22.33 4.08 17.39
CA PRO A 129 -21.98 5.49 17.24
C PRO A 129 -21.12 5.75 16.00
N LEU A 130 -21.07 7.00 15.55
CA LEU A 130 -20.12 7.39 14.52
C LEU A 130 -18.69 7.20 15.01
N ARG A 131 -17.82 6.73 14.11
CA ARG A 131 -16.40 6.50 14.36
C ARG A 131 -15.56 7.51 13.61
N VAL A 132 -14.79 8.30 14.34
CA VAL A 132 -13.94 9.36 13.81
C VAL A 132 -12.48 9.00 14.01
N MET A 133 -11.76 8.80 12.91
CA MET A 133 -10.32 8.57 12.91
C MET A 133 -9.60 9.89 12.65
N GLY A 134 -8.72 10.29 13.56
CA GLY A 134 -7.75 11.36 13.32
C GLY A 134 -6.42 10.79 12.85
N ILE A 135 -5.82 11.42 11.84
CA ILE A 135 -4.47 11.09 11.35
C ILE A 135 -3.59 12.34 11.45
N SER A 136 -2.60 12.31 12.34
CA SER A 136 -1.57 13.35 12.40
C SER A 136 -0.36 12.94 11.58
N THR A 137 -0.02 13.77 10.61
CA THR A 137 1.13 13.53 9.72
C THR A 137 2.33 14.44 10.04
N THR A 138 2.26 15.19 11.14
CA THR A 138 3.38 16.06 11.52
C THR A 138 4.64 15.27 11.87
N VAL A 139 5.79 15.76 11.41
CA VAL A 139 7.12 15.20 11.68
C VAL A 139 7.79 15.82 12.92
N MET A 140 7.04 16.61 13.69
CA MET A 140 7.58 17.25 14.89
C MET A 140 8.03 16.19 15.90
N ASP A 141 9.19 16.40 16.49
CA ASP A 141 9.79 15.47 17.45
C ASP A 141 9.01 15.52 18.77
N SER A 142 8.53 14.36 19.21
CA SER A 142 7.80 14.22 20.48
C SER A 142 8.72 14.29 21.69
N LYS A 143 10.02 13.97 21.55
CA LYS A 143 11.00 14.02 22.65
C LYS A 143 11.56 15.41 22.90
N ASN A 144 11.44 16.30 21.91
CA ASN A 144 11.86 17.70 22.00
C ASN A 144 10.65 18.56 21.67
N PRO A 145 9.82 18.92 22.66
CA PRO A 145 8.43 19.32 22.44
C PRO A 145 8.33 20.55 21.55
N ARG A 146 7.99 20.29 20.28
CA ARG A 146 7.61 21.30 19.28
C ARG A 146 6.11 21.16 19.07
N VAL A 147 5.38 22.20 19.42
CA VAL A 147 3.93 22.22 19.25
C VAL A 147 3.59 22.15 17.76
N SER A 148 2.75 21.18 17.39
CA SER A 148 2.26 21.02 16.02
C SER A 148 0.90 21.71 15.89
N THR A 149 0.83 22.77 15.10
CA THR A 149 -0.40 23.55 14.87
C THR A 149 -1.52 22.72 14.25
N SER A 150 -1.20 21.82 13.29
CA SER A 150 -2.20 20.94 12.68
C SER A 150 -2.72 19.90 13.68
N GLU A 151 -1.86 19.43 14.58
CA GLU A 151 -2.23 18.45 15.60
C GLU A 151 -3.09 19.07 16.70
N LEU A 152 -2.84 20.33 17.09
CA LEU A 152 -3.69 21.05 18.03
C LEU A 152 -5.14 21.14 17.54
N LEU A 153 -5.33 21.47 16.26
CA LEU A 153 -6.67 21.57 15.67
C LEU A 153 -7.31 20.19 15.47
N LEU A 154 -6.51 19.15 15.17
CA LEU A 154 -7.00 17.77 15.13
C LEU A 154 -7.48 17.31 16.51
N ASP A 155 -6.68 17.54 17.55
CA ASP A 155 -7.02 17.20 18.93
C ASP A 155 -8.30 17.91 19.40
N ALA A 156 -8.47 19.19 19.04
CA ALA A 156 -9.70 19.92 19.29
C ALA A 156 -10.92 19.25 18.61
N ALA A 157 -10.82 18.93 17.32
CA ALA A 157 -11.89 18.26 16.59
C ALA A 157 -12.23 16.88 17.19
N LEU A 158 -11.23 16.09 17.61
CA LEU A 158 -11.47 14.78 18.23
C LEU A 158 -12.10 14.89 19.62
N LYS A 159 -11.70 15.86 20.44
CA LYS A 159 -12.34 16.12 21.74
C LYS A 159 -13.78 16.56 21.58
N TYR A 160 -14.08 17.36 20.57
CA TYR A 160 -15.44 17.73 20.21
C TYR A 160 -16.24 16.52 19.68
N ALA A 161 -15.62 15.63 18.91
CA ALA A 161 -16.26 14.36 18.52
C ALA A 161 -16.66 13.51 19.74
N GLN A 162 -15.76 13.38 20.71
CA GLN A 162 -16.03 12.67 21.97
C GLN A 162 -17.16 13.32 22.76
N SER A 163 -17.24 14.66 22.79
CA SER A 163 -18.34 15.36 23.48
C SER A 163 -19.70 15.15 22.82
N LYS A 164 -19.73 14.79 21.52
CA LYS A 164 -20.92 14.35 20.79
C LYS A 164 -21.25 12.87 20.94
N GLY A 165 -20.46 12.11 21.70
CA GLY A 165 -20.62 10.67 21.90
C GLY A 165 -20.13 9.83 20.73
N TYR A 166 -19.28 10.38 19.86
CA TYR A 166 -18.62 9.62 18.79
C TYR A 166 -17.43 8.85 19.36
N GLU A 167 -17.16 7.68 18.79
CA GLU A 167 -15.94 6.93 19.07
C GLU A 167 -14.78 7.55 18.29
N THR A 168 -13.59 7.65 18.90
CA THR A 168 -12.44 8.30 18.28
C THR A 168 -11.15 7.50 18.39
N HIS A 169 -10.42 7.37 17.29
CA HIS A 169 -9.04 6.88 17.28
C HIS A 169 -8.11 7.97 16.75
N LEU A 170 -6.91 8.09 17.30
CA LEU A 170 -5.86 8.98 16.80
C LEU A 170 -4.64 8.16 16.37
N HIS A 171 -4.25 8.30 15.10
CA HIS A 171 -3.00 7.76 14.57
C HIS A 171 -1.99 8.88 14.34
N THR A 172 -0.96 8.88 15.17
CA THR A 172 0.16 9.79 15.04
C THR A 172 1.29 9.11 14.25
N LEU A 173 1.41 9.42 12.96
CA LEU A 173 2.27 8.65 12.05
C LEU A 173 3.76 8.67 12.43
N ARG A 174 4.23 9.73 13.10
CA ARG A 174 5.62 9.83 13.57
C ARG A 174 5.96 8.79 14.66
N ASP A 175 4.95 8.28 15.35
CA ASP A 175 5.11 7.28 16.41
C ASP A 175 5.00 5.85 15.86
N LEU A 176 4.77 5.71 14.54
CA LEU A 176 4.60 4.43 13.86
C LEU A 176 5.87 4.00 13.13
N HIS A 177 6.26 2.75 13.31
CA HIS A 177 7.29 2.09 12.52
C HIS A 177 6.67 1.39 11.32
N PHE A 178 6.85 1.98 10.14
CA PHE A 178 6.41 1.41 8.87
C PHE A 178 7.38 1.77 7.75
N ARG A 179 7.47 0.94 6.72
CA ARG A 179 8.33 1.17 5.55
C ARG A 179 7.66 2.08 4.52
N HIS A 180 8.47 2.74 3.69
CA HIS A 180 7.98 3.44 2.49
C HIS A 180 7.44 2.44 1.46
N CYS A 181 6.69 2.92 0.47
CA CYS A 181 6.26 2.07 -0.63
C CYS A 181 7.44 1.71 -1.53
N GLU A 182 7.62 0.44 -1.86
CA GLU A 182 8.73 -0.05 -2.69
C GLU A 182 8.37 -0.10 -4.19
N GLY A 183 7.21 0.44 -4.57
CA GLY A 183 6.83 0.60 -5.97
C GLY A 183 6.46 -0.70 -6.69
N PHE A 184 5.92 -1.71 -5.98
CA PHE A 184 5.55 -3.00 -6.60
C PHE A 184 4.58 -2.85 -7.78
N TYR A 185 3.66 -1.88 -7.74
CA TYR A 185 2.78 -1.59 -8.87
C TYR A 185 3.57 -1.24 -10.15
N SER A 186 4.70 -0.55 -10.01
CA SER A 186 5.59 -0.19 -11.12
C SER A 186 6.38 -1.39 -11.66
N LYS A 187 6.47 -2.50 -10.90
CA LYS A 187 7.00 -3.79 -11.40
C LYS A 187 5.93 -4.56 -12.17
N ALA A 188 4.73 -4.68 -11.61
CA ALA A 188 3.59 -5.27 -12.28
C ALA A 188 2.29 -4.86 -11.58
N ALA A 189 1.20 -4.72 -12.35
CA ALA A 189 -0.11 -4.39 -11.79
C ALA A 189 -0.59 -5.41 -10.73
N ARG A 190 -0.22 -6.69 -10.87
CA ARG A 190 -0.53 -7.77 -9.93
C ARG A 190 0.42 -7.85 -8.72
N ALA A 191 1.54 -7.14 -8.75
CA ALA A 191 2.48 -7.13 -7.63
C ALA A 191 2.01 -6.17 -6.52
N CYS A 192 1.20 -5.15 -6.80
CA CYS A 192 0.58 -4.37 -5.73
C CYS A 192 -0.71 -5.06 -5.26
N THR A 193 -0.68 -5.67 -4.07
CA THR A 193 -1.79 -6.45 -3.53
C THR A 193 -2.53 -5.73 -2.40
N TRP A 194 -3.75 -6.17 -2.12
CA TRP A 194 -4.47 -5.86 -0.88
C TRP A 194 -4.60 -7.13 -0.02
N PRO A 195 -4.30 -7.07 1.29
CA PRO A 195 -3.67 -5.96 2.03
C PRO A 195 -2.28 -5.61 1.48
N CYS A 196 -1.72 -4.46 1.84
CA CYS A 196 -0.43 -4.04 1.29
C CYS A 196 0.63 -5.15 1.41
N SER A 197 1.30 -5.50 0.30
CA SER A 197 2.30 -6.58 0.30
C SER A 197 3.39 -6.36 1.37
N ILE A 198 3.78 -5.11 1.62
CA ILE A 198 4.76 -4.75 2.65
C ILE A 198 4.27 -5.10 4.04
N THR A 199 2.99 -4.84 4.34
CA THR A 199 2.35 -5.21 5.62
C THR A 199 2.24 -6.72 5.76
N GLN A 200 1.92 -7.43 4.68
CA GLN A 200 1.88 -8.90 4.70
C GLN A 200 3.27 -9.53 4.94
N MET A 201 4.34 -8.89 4.45
CA MET A 201 5.72 -9.38 4.59
C MET A 201 6.37 -9.01 5.93
N ASP A 202 5.87 -7.98 6.61
CA ASP A 202 6.46 -7.46 7.84
C ASP A 202 5.42 -7.49 8.96
N PRO A 203 5.46 -8.51 9.85
CA PRO A 203 4.48 -8.64 10.94
C PRO A 203 4.59 -7.52 11.98
N ASN A 204 5.62 -6.66 11.91
CA ASN A 204 5.78 -5.51 12.79
C ASN A 204 5.39 -4.19 12.09
N ASP A 205 4.85 -4.23 10.87
CA ASP A 205 4.46 -3.02 10.14
C ASP A 205 3.27 -2.33 10.83
N GLN A 206 3.55 -1.24 11.52
CA GLN A 206 2.55 -0.53 12.31
C GLN A 206 1.59 0.33 11.46
N LEU A 207 1.72 0.31 10.13
CA LEU A 207 0.69 0.86 9.25
C LEU A 207 -0.56 -0.03 9.20
N GLU A 208 -0.47 -1.30 9.64
CA GLU A 208 -1.60 -2.24 9.69
C GLU A 208 -2.82 -1.66 10.41
N LYS A 209 -2.63 -1.05 11.59
CA LYS A 209 -3.72 -0.42 12.36
C LYS A 209 -4.33 0.81 11.68
N VAL A 210 -3.56 1.49 10.83
CA VAL A 210 -4.07 2.63 10.05
C VAL A 210 -4.95 2.09 8.92
N TYR A 211 -4.55 0.99 8.27
CA TYR A 211 -5.39 0.30 7.28
C TYR A 211 -6.67 -0.27 7.90
N GLU A 212 -6.56 -0.88 9.07
CA GLU A 212 -7.68 -1.41 9.84
C GLU A 212 -8.72 -0.31 10.06
N ASP A 213 -8.30 0.86 10.52
CA ASP A 213 -9.22 1.96 10.78
C ASP A 213 -9.79 2.58 9.50
N ILE A 214 -8.94 2.81 8.50
CA ILE A 214 -9.35 3.39 7.20
C ILE A 214 -10.41 2.53 6.52
N VAL A 215 -10.21 1.21 6.48
CA VAL A 215 -11.03 0.31 5.68
C VAL A 215 -12.21 -0.22 6.50
N HIS A 216 -11.97 -0.65 7.74
CA HIS A 216 -12.94 -1.46 8.48
C HIS A 216 -13.66 -0.70 9.58
N TRP A 217 -13.04 0.31 10.21
CA TRP A 217 -13.60 0.91 11.42
C TRP A 217 -14.23 2.29 11.18
N ALA A 218 -13.52 3.25 10.60
CA ALA A 218 -13.88 4.67 10.61
C ALA A 218 -15.03 5.00 9.66
N ASP A 219 -15.92 5.90 10.08
CA ASP A 219 -16.93 6.53 9.22
C ASP A 219 -16.41 7.87 8.66
N VAL A 220 -15.67 8.59 9.50
CA VAL A 220 -15.05 9.88 9.18
C VAL A 220 -13.55 9.80 9.43
N ILE A 221 -12.76 10.32 8.48
CA ILE A 221 -11.32 10.51 8.64
C ILE A 221 -10.99 11.99 8.62
N LEU A 222 -10.36 12.48 9.68
CA LEU A 222 -9.78 13.82 9.76
C LEU A 222 -8.27 13.72 9.63
N LEU A 223 -7.71 14.17 8.50
CA LEU A 223 -6.28 14.15 8.26
C LEU A 223 -5.68 15.54 8.48
N ALA A 224 -4.72 15.63 9.40
CA ALA A 224 -4.02 16.84 9.74
C ALA A 224 -2.58 16.82 9.22
N THR A 225 -2.20 17.85 8.47
CA THR A 225 -0.84 18.00 7.94
C THR A 225 -0.29 19.41 8.12
N PRO A 226 0.99 19.54 8.48
CA PRO A 226 1.70 20.79 8.24
C PRO A 226 1.96 21.01 6.75
N ILE A 227 2.10 22.26 6.32
CA ILE A 227 2.67 22.62 5.02
C ILE A 227 4.20 22.60 5.15
N ARG A 228 4.88 21.89 4.26
CA ARG A 228 6.34 21.81 4.15
C ARG A 228 6.72 21.99 2.69
N TRP A 229 7.51 23.02 2.37
CA TRP A 229 7.88 23.33 0.98
C TRP A 229 6.67 23.37 0.04
N GLY A 230 5.60 24.02 0.51
CA GLY A 230 4.36 24.17 -0.25
C GLY A 230 3.56 22.88 -0.48
N SER A 231 3.90 21.81 0.22
CA SER A 231 3.32 20.46 0.10
C SER A 231 2.84 19.94 1.46
N ALA A 232 2.12 18.82 1.47
CA ALA A 232 1.85 18.09 2.72
C ALA A 232 3.16 17.55 3.34
N SER A 233 3.08 17.04 4.56
CA SER A 233 4.24 16.47 5.26
C SER A 233 4.81 15.24 4.54
N SER A 234 6.09 14.92 4.80
CA SER A 234 6.69 13.69 4.25
C SER A 234 6.00 12.42 4.77
N LEU A 235 5.45 12.42 5.99
CA LEU A 235 4.70 11.28 6.53
C LEU A 235 3.35 11.11 5.85
N TYR A 236 2.71 12.21 5.40
CA TYR A 236 1.54 12.11 4.54
C TYR A 236 1.87 11.33 3.26
N TYR A 237 2.92 11.71 2.53
CA TYR A 237 3.28 11.03 1.28
C TYR A 237 3.70 9.58 1.51
N LYS A 238 4.50 9.32 2.57
CA LYS A 238 4.90 7.96 2.94
C LYS A 238 3.69 7.05 3.20
N MET A 239 2.63 7.57 3.82
CA MET A 239 1.36 6.85 4.00
C MET A 239 0.57 6.75 2.69
N ALA A 240 0.38 7.86 1.97
CA ALA A 240 -0.41 7.92 0.74
C ALA A 240 0.11 6.94 -0.33
N GLU A 241 1.43 6.87 -0.52
CA GLU A 241 2.06 5.91 -1.44
C GLU A 241 1.76 4.45 -1.07
N ARG A 242 1.65 4.16 0.23
CA ARG A 242 1.27 2.84 0.75
C ARG A 242 -0.22 2.57 0.58
N LEU A 243 -1.09 3.60 0.58
CA LEU A 243 -2.53 3.48 0.33
C LEU A 243 -2.88 3.21 -1.16
N ASN A 244 -1.91 3.30 -2.08
CA ASN A 244 -2.12 2.91 -3.49
C ASN A 244 -2.65 1.47 -3.65
N CYS A 245 -2.37 0.57 -2.70
CA CYS A 245 -2.95 -0.78 -2.73
C CYS A 245 -4.48 -0.77 -2.66
N ILE A 246 -5.08 0.18 -1.96
CA ILE A 246 -6.53 0.38 -1.86
C ILE A 246 -7.08 0.92 -3.19
N GLN A 247 -6.46 1.97 -3.74
CA GLN A 247 -6.86 2.53 -5.03
C GLN A 247 -6.80 1.47 -6.16
N ASN A 248 -5.78 0.61 -6.11
CA ASN A 248 -5.61 -0.48 -7.05
C ASN A 248 -6.73 -1.53 -6.96
N GLN A 249 -7.37 -1.71 -5.80
CA GLN A 249 -8.52 -2.63 -5.72
C GLN A 249 -9.68 -2.17 -6.60
N ILE A 250 -9.99 -0.86 -6.58
CA ILE A 250 -11.00 -0.28 -7.46
C ILE A 250 -10.57 -0.47 -8.92
N THR A 251 -9.30 -0.19 -9.17
CA THR A 251 -8.79 0.02 -10.52
C THR A 251 -8.47 -1.26 -11.29
N THR A 252 -7.93 -2.28 -10.61
CA THR A 252 -7.46 -3.53 -11.24
C THR A 252 -8.28 -4.76 -10.84
N HIS A 253 -9.09 -4.66 -9.77
CA HIS A 253 -9.89 -5.77 -9.25
C HIS A 253 -11.40 -5.47 -9.22
N ASN A 254 -11.83 -4.26 -9.57
CA ASN A 254 -13.23 -3.83 -9.48
C ASN A 254 -13.81 -4.07 -8.07
N ASN A 255 -12.99 -3.80 -7.06
CA ASN A 255 -13.29 -4.02 -5.65
C ASN A 255 -13.12 -2.71 -4.89
N GLN A 256 -14.23 -2.12 -4.46
CA GLN A 256 -14.22 -0.88 -3.69
C GLN A 256 -14.18 -1.19 -2.20
N LEU A 257 -13.06 -0.89 -1.56
CA LEU A 257 -12.86 -1.11 -0.12
C LEU A 257 -13.42 0.04 0.74
N ILE A 258 -13.41 1.26 0.21
CA ILE A 258 -13.90 2.46 0.89
C ILE A 258 -15.30 2.74 0.38
N CYS A 259 -16.30 2.51 1.23
CA CYS A 259 -17.71 2.72 0.92
C CYS A 259 -18.35 3.55 2.02
N ASN A 260 -19.08 4.62 1.66
CA ASN A 260 -19.84 5.46 2.59
C ASN A 260 -18.97 6.10 3.71
N LYS A 261 -17.70 6.36 3.43
CA LYS A 261 -16.76 7.03 4.35
C LYS A 261 -16.46 8.45 3.90
N VAL A 262 -16.25 9.35 4.85
CA VAL A 262 -16.03 10.78 4.61
C VAL A 262 -14.62 11.19 5.02
N ALA A 263 -13.96 12.03 4.22
CA ALA A 263 -12.66 12.61 4.55
C ALA A 263 -12.75 14.14 4.73
N GLY A 264 -12.07 14.65 5.76
CA GLY A 264 -11.89 16.07 6.03
C GLY A 264 -10.43 16.40 6.35
N PHE A 265 -10.00 17.62 6.03
CA PHE A 265 -8.57 17.98 6.08
C PHE A 265 -8.27 19.22 6.92
N ILE A 266 -7.22 19.13 7.73
CA ILE A 266 -6.71 20.23 8.56
C ILE A 266 -5.30 20.56 8.08
N ILE A 267 -5.13 21.74 7.47
CA ILE A 267 -3.89 22.12 6.81
C ILE A 267 -3.32 23.37 7.46
N THR A 268 -2.16 23.27 8.12
CA THR A 268 -1.55 24.45 8.77
C THR A 268 -0.14 24.68 8.29
N GLY A 269 0.27 25.91 8.02
CA GLY A 269 1.64 26.25 7.65
C GLY A 269 2.03 27.59 8.24
N GLY A 270 3.34 27.85 8.29
CA GLY A 270 3.82 29.22 8.45
C GLY A 270 3.66 30.01 7.15
N GLN A 271 4.14 29.41 6.06
CA GLN A 271 4.07 29.95 4.70
C GLN A 271 2.87 29.40 3.91
N ASP A 272 2.63 29.98 2.72
CA ASP A 272 1.45 29.74 1.87
C ASP A 272 1.55 28.42 1.07
N ASN A 273 0.47 28.07 0.34
CA ASN A 273 0.16 26.89 -0.52
C ASN A 273 -1.01 26.02 -0.04
N VAL A 274 -1.90 26.56 0.80
CA VAL A 274 -3.06 25.82 1.32
C VAL A 274 -3.85 25.13 0.21
N GLN A 275 -4.21 25.85 -0.85
CA GLN A 275 -5.09 25.33 -1.91
C GLN A 275 -4.41 24.20 -2.71
N ALA A 276 -3.09 24.30 -2.92
CA ALA A 276 -2.33 23.25 -3.61
C ALA A 276 -2.29 21.96 -2.79
N VAL A 277 -2.03 22.07 -1.48
CA VAL A 277 -2.04 20.93 -0.55
C VAL A 277 -3.44 20.31 -0.48
N ALA A 278 -4.47 21.14 -0.30
CA ALA A 278 -5.86 20.69 -0.24
C ALA A 278 -6.28 19.98 -1.53
N GLY A 279 -5.95 20.55 -2.70
CA GLY A 279 -6.28 19.97 -4.00
C GLY A 279 -5.69 18.57 -4.21
N GLN A 280 -4.42 18.37 -3.85
CA GLN A 280 -3.76 17.06 -3.94
C GLN A 280 -4.40 16.04 -2.99
N MET A 281 -4.69 16.44 -1.75
CA MET A 281 -5.29 15.56 -0.74
C MET A 281 -6.71 15.16 -1.11
N MET A 282 -7.54 16.13 -1.51
CA MET A 282 -8.91 15.88 -1.97
C MET A 282 -8.93 14.93 -3.17
N GLY A 283 -8.10 15.18 -4.19
CA GLY A 283 -8.02 14.33 -5.37
C GLY A 283 -7.58 12.90 -5.06
N PHE A 284 -6.58 12.73 -4.19
CA PHE A 284 -6.14 11.40 -3.79
C PHE A 284 -7.20 10.62 -3.01
N PHE A 285 -7.82 11.24 -1.99
CA PHE A 285 -8.83 10.56 -1.17
C PHE A 285 -10.14 10.31 -1.94
N SER A 286 -10.52 11.16 -2.89
CA SER A 286 -11.65 10.86 -3.78
C SER A 286 -11.37 9.64 -4.67
N GLU A 287 -10.15 9.48 -5.17
CA GLU A 287 -9.73 8.30 -5.95
C GLU A 287 -9.67 7.01 -5.13
N LEU A 288 -9.57 7.12 -3.79
CA LEU A 288 -9.72 5.97 -2.89
C LEU A 288 -11.18 5.58 -2.64
N GLY A 289 -12.16 6.45 -2.98
CA GLY A 289 -13.59 6.23 -2.75
C GLY A 289 -14.19 7.02 -1.58
N PHE A 290 -13.46 7.98 -0.99
CA PHE A 290 -14.02 8.83 0.06
C PHE A 290 -14.95 9.90 -0.50
N HIS A 291 -16.01 10.20 0.25
CA HIS A 291 -16.83 11.38 0.03
C HIS A 291 -16.21 12.60 0.73
N LEU A 292 -16.40 13.78 0.14
CA LEU A 292 -15.93 15.04 0.70
C LEU A 292 -17.14 15.89 1.11
N PRO A 293 -17.19 16.41 2.35
CA PRO A 293 -18.29 17.28 2.77
C PRO A 293 -18.16 18.67 2.13
N PRO A 294 -19.23 19.50 2.13
CA PRO A 294 -19.11 20.92 1.83
C PRO A 294 -18.02 21.55 2.70
N PHE A 295 -17.17 22.39 2.11
CA PHE A 295 -15.98 22.94 2.77
C PHE A 295 -15.11 21.85 3.45
N PRO A 296 -14.51 20.94 2.65
CA PRO A 296 -13.88 19.71 3.13
C PRO A 296 -12.54 19.90 3.83
N PHE A 297 -12.06 21.15 3.94
CA PHE A 297 -10.84 21.45 4.67
C PHE A 297 -10.95 22.78 5.41
N ILE A 298 -10.20 22.86 6.51
CA ILE A 298 -9.85 24.13 7.16
C ILE A 298 -8.36 24.36 7.02
N ALA A 299 -7.95 25.62 7.05
CA ALA A 299 -6.54 25.93 6.90
C ALA A 299 -6.09 27.19 7.61
N HIS A 300 -4.80 27.22 7.93
CA HIS A 300 -4.13 28.40 8.47
C HIS A 300 -2.75 28.56 7.84
N SER A 301 -2.43 29.79 7.42
CA SER A 301 -1.10 30.23 7.01
C SER A 301 -0.91 31.69 7.39
N LEU A 302 0.33 32.12 7.63
CA LEU A 302 0.67 33.53 7.80
C LEU A 302 1.03 34.21 6.46
N GLY A 303 1.14 33.44 5.37
CA GLY A 303 1.49 33.94 4.03
C GLY A 303 2.99 33.87 3.70
N TRP A 304 3.33 34.14 2.45
CA TRP A 304 4.66 33.89 1.87
C TRP A 304 5.83 34.54 2.63
N SER A 305 5.68 35.78 3.09
CA SER A 305 6.77 36.55 3.71
C SER A 305 6.92 36.33 5.22
N MET A 306 6.14 35.44 5.82
CA MET A 306 6.06 35.28 7.27
C MET A 306 6.90 34.10 7.77
N GLU A 307 8.09 34.41 8.29
CA GLU A 307 9.06 33.42 8.79
C GLU A 307 8.97 33.18 10.31
N ASN A 308 8.21 34.00 11.05
CA ASN A 308 8.15 33.89 12.51
C ASN A 308 7.22 32.73 12.95
N MET A 309 7.80 31.54 13.06
CA MET A 309 7.05 30.32 13.41
C MET A 309 6.57 30.31 14.87
N GLU A 310 7.25 31.01 15.78
CA GLU A 310 6.79 31.15 17.17
C GLU A 310 5.50 31.98 17.26
N ARG A 311 5.38 33.03 16.42
CA ARG A 311 4.16 33.80 16.28
C ARG A 311 3.04 32.94 15.69
N ASN A 312 3.32 32.12 14.69
CA ASN A 312 2.36 31.18 14.10
C ASN A 312 1.79 30.23 15.17
N VAL A 313 2.68 29.56 15.92
CA VAL A 313 2.26 28.63 16.99
C VAL A 313 1.43 29.35 18.05
N ARG A 314 1.88 30.51 18.55
CA ARG A 314 1.13 31.29 19.55
C ARG A 314 -0.22 31.76 19.05
N TYR A 315 -0.33 32.10 17.76
CA TYR A 315 -1.60 32.49 17.15
C TYR A 315 -2.58 31.32 17.15
N VAL A 316 -2.16 30.16 16.63
CA VAL A 316 -3.01 28.96 16.56
C VAL A 316 -3.44 28.51 17.96
N GLN A 317 -2.53 28.50 18.94
CA GLN A 317 -2.85 28.13 20.32
C GLN A 317 -3.92 29.02 20.99
N LYS A 318 -4.03 30.28 20.57
CA LYS A 318 -4.96 31.25 21.16
C LYS A 318 -6.20 31.50 20.29
N SER A 319 -6.27 30.89 19.11
CA SER A 319 -7.32 31.18 18.15
C SER A 319 -8.54 30.30 18.39
N GLN A 320 -9.52 30.86 19.10
CA GLN A 320 -10.82 30.22 19.28
C GLN A 320 -11.51 29.97 17.93
N ALA A 321 -11.37 30.90 16.97
CA ALA A 321 -11.94 30.75 15.63
C ALA A 321 -11.38 29.54 14.87
N LEU A 322 -10.08 29.20 15.04
CA LEU A 322 -9.51 28.02 14.39
C LEU A 322 -9.98 26.72 15.06
N VAL A 323 -10.19 26.74 16.38
CA VAL A 323 -10.79 25.62 17.12
C VAL A 323 -12.22 25.38 16.64
N GLU A 324 -13.05 26.41 16.63
CA GLU A 324 -14.44 26.35 16.13
C GLU A 324 -14.48 25.87 14.67
N SER A 325 -13.58 26.36 13.81
CA SER A 325 -13.48 25.88 12.43
C SER A 325 -13.22 24.37 12.34
N ALA A 326 -12.38 23.82 13.23
CA ALA A 326 -12.07 22.40 13.26
C ALA A 326 -13.26 21.56 13.73
N GLU A 327 -14.01 22.07 14.71
CA GLU A 327 -15.27 21.49 15.19
C GLU A 327 -16.36 21.50 14.11
N GLU A 328 -16.51 22.62 13.39
CA GLU A 328 -17.45 22.72 12.27
C GLU A 328 -17.06 21.82 11.10
N LEU A 329 -15.77 21.62 10.84
CA LEU A 329 -15.30 20.63 9.84
C LEU A 329 -15.76 19.22 10.21
N LEU A 330 -15.61 18.83 11.49
CA LEU A 330 -16.13 17.57 11.98
C LEU A 330 -17.64 17.48 11.75
N ASP A 331 -18.40 18.53 12.10
CA ASP A 331 -19.86 18.50 11.98
C ASP A 331 -20.35 18.28 10.56
N ARG A 332 -19.71 18.94 9.58
CA ARG A 332 -20.02 18.73 8.16
C ARG A 332 -19.67 17.31 7.73
N ALA A 333 -18.53 16.79 8.17
CA ALA A 333 -18.11 15.43 7.84
C ALA A 333 -19.01 14.35 8.47
N ALA A 334 -19.35 14.51 9.74
CA ALA A 334 -20.23 13.62 10.49
C ALA A 334 -21.67 13.65 9.97
N GLY A 335 -22.18 14.82 9.59
CA GLY A 335 -23.51 14.95 8.98
C GLY A 335 -23.60 14.23 7.63
N LEU A 336 -22.57 14.35 6.79
CA LEU A 336 -22.49 13.61 5.53
C LEU A 336 -22.36 12.09 5.78
N ALA A 337 -21.49 11.67 6.71
CA ALA A 337 -21.30 10.26 7.03
C ALA A 337 -22.61 9.63 7.52
N SER A 338 -23.32 10.29 8.43
CA SER A 338 -24.63 9.86 8.92
C SER A 338 -25.63 9.68 7.79
N SER A 339 -25.66 10.61 6.83
CA SER A 339 -26.56 10.54 5.68
C SER A 339 -26.23 9.35 4.77
N LEU A 340 -24.96 9.09 4.52
CA LEU A 340 -24.48 7.96 3.70
C LEU A 340 -24.74 6.61 4.38
N ILE A 341 -24.61 6.54 5.72
CA ILE A 341 -24.93 5.35 6.50
C ILE A 341 -26.44 5.09 6.48
N ALA A 342 -27.25 6.14 6.67
CA ALA A 342 -28.71 6.02 6.72
C ALA A 342 -29.33 5.64 5.37
N SER A 343 -28.77 6.10 4.26
CA SER A 343 -29.33 5.86 2.92
C SER A 343 -29.31 4.39 2.49
N HIS A 344 -28.60 3.50 3.20
CA HIS A 344 -28.43 2.09 2.84
C HIS A 344 -28.06 1.91 1.36
N ASP A 345 -27.35 2.88 0.78
CA ASP A 345 -26.95 2.84 -0.62
C ASP A 345 -25.79 1.82 -0.73
N ALA A 346 -26.21 0.57 -0.72
CA ALA A 346 -25.38 -0.60 -0.66
C ALA A 346 -24.76 -0.76 -2.02
N HIS A 347 -23.47 -0.45 -2.10
CA HIS A 347 -22.60 -0.93 -3.16
C HIS A 347 -23.16 -0.68 -4.57
N HIS A 348 -23.44 0.58 -4.90
CA HIS A 348 -23.38 0.94 -6.31
C HIS A 348 -21.91 0.84 -6.71
N LEU A 349 -21.53 -0.33 -7.22
CA LEU A 349 -20.35 -0.50 -8.06
C LEU A 349 -20.44 0.58 -9.13
N HIS A 350 -19.77 1.70 -8.87
CA HIS A 350 -19.62 2.74 -9.87
C HIS A 350 -19.00 2.06 -11.09
N HIS A 351 -19.63 2.23 -12.25
CA HIS A 351 -19.02 1.89 -13.53
C HIS A 351 -17.54 2.34 -13.49
N ARG A 352 -16.61 1.46 -13.91
CA ARG A 352 -15.16 1.69 -13.82
C ARG A 352 -14.81 3.16 -14.05
N ALA A 353 -14.45 3.88 -12.98
CA ALA A 353 -14.11 5.29 -13.07
C ALA A 353 -12.71 5.44 -13.69
N GLY A 354 -12.62 6.19 -14.80
CA GLY A 354 -11.37 6.62 -15.43
C GLY A 354 -10.81 5.72 -16.54
N ARG A 355 -9.71 6.16 -17.19
CA ARG A 355 -9.01 5.63 -18.40
C ARG A 355 -8.81 4.10 -18.53
N LYS A 356 -9.22 3.30 -17.55
CA LYS A 356 -9.16 1.84 -17.44
C LYS A 356 -10.54 1.16 -17.61
N GLY A 357 -11.48 1.86 -18.27
CA GLY A 357 -12.78 1.32 -18.70
C GLY A 357 -12.69 0.14 -19.67
N GLU A 358 -11.54 -0.05 -20.33
CA GLU A 358 -11.25 -1.28 -21.10
C GLU A 358 -10.81 -2.41 -20.15
N LYS A 359 -11.15 -3.67 -20.48
CA LYS A 359 -10.54 -4.83 -19.80
C LYS A 359 -9.03 -4.65 -19.85
N ILE A 360 -8.38 -4.51 -18.70
CA ILE A 360 -6.93 -4.61 -18.61
C ILE A 360 -6.58 -5.96 -19.24
N LEU A 361 -5.96 -5.93 -20.43
CA LEU A 361 -5.36 -7.11 -21.03
C LEU A 361 -4.24 -7.51 -20.09
N VAL A 362 -4.48 -8.57 -19.32
CA VAL A 362 -3.43 -9.14 -18.50
C VAL A 362 -2.77 -10.20 -19.34
N ASP A 363 -1.78 -9.77 -20.13
CA ASP A 363 -0.88 -10.66 -20.84
C ASP A 363 0.01 -11.43 -19.84
#